data_AF-A0A174GPH2-F1
#
_entry.id   AF-A0A174GPH2-F1
#
_cell.length_a   1.000
_cell.length_b   1.000
_cell.length_c   1.000
_cell.angle_alpha   90.00
_cell.angle_beta   90.00
_cell.angle_gamma   90.00
#
_symmetry.space_group_name_H-M   'P 1'
#
loop_
_entity.id
_entity.type
_entity.pdbx_description
1 polymer ?
#
loop_
_entity_poly.entity_id
_entity_poly.type
_entity_poly.pdbx_seq_one_letter_code
_entity_poly.pdbx_strand_id
1 'polypeptide(L)'
;MTYSAEGFGKLSRNYHDAYRSNLIRSKYVDQPRPVLVNNWEATYFDFDADKLYHIAEEAKNIGLDMFVLDDGWFGKRDNALLLSADLVQ
;
A
#
# COMPACT_ATOMS: atom_id res chain seq x y z
N MET A 1 1.75 21.40 19.68
CA MET A 1 3.05 20.96 20.24
C MET A 1 2.80 20.10 21.46
N THR A 2 3.64 19.09 21.71
CA THR A 2 3.54 18.21 22.89
C THR A 2 4.89 18.09 23.59
N TYR A 3 4.87 17.87 24.91
CA TYR A 3 6.04 17.77 25.78
C TYR A 3 5.95 16.49 26.62
N SER A 4 7.10 15.93 27.00
CA SER A 4 7.21 14.78 27.89
C SER A 4 8.45 14.92 28.78
N ALA A 5 8.25 14.82 30.10
CA ALA A 5 9.34 14.64 31.06
C ALA A 5 9.72 13.16 31.26
N GLU A 6 8.94 12.23 30.70
CA GLU A 6 9.09 10.78 30.85
C GLU A 6 9.81 10.14 29.65
N GLY A 7 10.60 10.94 28.94
CA GLY A 7 11.36 10.51 27.75
C GLY A 7 10.52 10.32 26.49
N PHE A 8 11.14 9.72 25.47
CA PHE A 8 10.60 9.63 24.11
C PHE A 8 9.39 8.72 23.98
N GLY A 9 9.28 7.65 24.78
CA GLY A 9 8.13 6.74 24.70
C GLY A 9 6.81 7.45 24.97
N LYS A 10 6.77 8.31 26.00
CA LYS A 10 5.58 9.11 26.32
C LYS A 10 5.35 10.21 25.28
N LEU A 11 6.42 10.83 24.77
CA LEU A 11 6.32 11.81 23.69
C LEU A 11 5.70 11.22 22.41
N SER A 12 6.15 10.04 21.98
CA SER A 12 5.63 9.34 20.80
C SER A 12 4.15 8.97 20.97
N ARG A 13 3.75 8.47 22.16
CA ARG A 13 2.34 8.17 22.46
C ARG A 13 1.45 9.40 22.36
N ASN A 14 1.89 10.55 22.90
CA ASN A 14 1.13 11.80 22.78
C ASN A 14 0.88 12.18 21.31
N TYR A 15 1.86 11.98 20.43
CA TYR A 15 1.66 12.20 18.99
C TYR A 15 0.73 11.15 18.38
N HIS A 16 0.94 9.86 18.66
CA HIS A 16 0.08 8.79 18.12
C HIS A 16 -1.40 9.03 18.46
N ASP A 17 -1.68 9.43 19.70
CA ASP A 17 -3.05 9.70 20.18
C ASP A 17 -3.62 10.95 19.50
N ALA A 18 -2.83 12.01 19.34
CA ALA A 18 -3.26 13.20 18.60
C ALA A 18 -3.64 12.85 17.15
N TYR A 19 -2.83 12.05 16.45
CA TYR A 19 -3.11 11.65 15.08
C TYR A 19 -4.38 10.79 14.96
N ARG A 20 -4.51 9.75 15.80
CA ARG A 20 -5.68 8.85 15.77
C ARG A 20 -6.98 9.57 16.12
N SER A 21 -6.96 10.43 17.13
CA SER A 21 -8.19 11.03 17.65
C SER A 21 -8.61 12.32 16.97
N ASN A 22 -7.70 13.05 16.30
CA ASN A 22 -8.00 14.41 15.82
C ASN A 22 -7.59 14.70 14.36
N LEU A 23 -6.74 13.88 13.73
CA LEU A 23 -6.25 14.18 12.37
C LEU A 23 -6.73 13.15 11.33
N ILE A 24 -6.71 11.87 11.66
CA ILE A 24 -7.12 10.81 10.74
C ILE A 24 -8.66 10.81 10.65
N ARG A 25 -9.18 11.11 9.46
CA ARG A 25 -10.65 11.10 9.18
C ARG A 25 -11.18 9.74 8.74
N SER A 26 -10.29 8.79 8.48
CA SER A 26 -10.65 7.48 7.95
C SER A 26 -11.41 6.66 8.99
N LYS A 27 -12.50 6.02 8.58
CA LYS A 27 -13.24 5.06 9.43
C LYS A 27 -12.39 3.86 9.88
N TYR A 28 -11.25 3.62 9.23
CA TYR A 28 -10.33 2.52 9.53
C TYR A 28 -9.28 2.87 10.61
N VAL A 29 -9.44 3.97 11.33
CA VAL A 29 -8.50 4.37 12.40
C VAL A 29 -8.57 3.40 13.59
N ASP A 30 -9.77 2.95 13.95
CA ASP A 30 -10.04 2.03 15.07
C ASP A 30 -10.43 0.61 14.59
N GLN A 31 -10.18 0.31 13.31
CA GLN A 31 -10.45 -1.01 12.73
C GLN A 31 -9.14 -1.73 12.42
N PRO A 32 -9.08 -3.06 12.62
CA PRO A 32 -7.96 -3.87 12.13
C PRO A 32 -7.74 -3.61 10.64
N ARG A 33 -6.46 -3.54 10.24
CA ARG A 33 -6.08 -3.40 8.83
C ARG A 33 -6.00 -4.80 8.20
N PRO A 34 -6.48 -4.97 6.96
CA PRO A 34 -6.44 -6.26 6.28
C PRO A 34 -4.98 -6.68 6.06
N VAL A 35 -4.72 -7.98 6.18
CA VAL A 35 -3.45 -8.55 5.74
C VAL A 35 -3.53 -8.71 4.23
N LEU A 36 -2.63 -8.03 3.50
CA LEU A 36 -2.71 -7.90 2.05
C LEU A 36 -1.49 -8.48 1.34
N VAL A 37 -1.70 -8.87 0.07
CA VAL A 37 -0.63 -9.13 -0.90
C VAL A 37 -0.69 -8.06 -1.99
N ASN A 38 0.49 -7.62 -2.40
CA ASN A 38 0.66 -6.68 -3.50
C ASN A 38 1.54 -7.36 -4.57
N ASN A 39 1.15 -7.30 -5.84
CA ASN A 39 1.84 -8.06 -6.90
C ASN A 39 3.11 -7.39 -7.45
N TRP A 40 3.51 -6.21 -6.96
CA TRP A 40 4.61 -5.43 -7.53
C TRP A 40 5.92 -6.22 -7.66
N GLU A 41 6.50 -6.73 -6.56
CA GLU A 41 7.74 -7.51 -6.64
C GLU A 41 7.54 -8.90 -7.25
N ALA A 42 6.30 -9.40 -7.26
CA ALA A 42 5.97 -10.73 -7.78
C ALA A 42 5.95 -10.77 -9.31
N THR A 43 5.54 -9.67 -9.96
CA THR A 43 5.35 -9.65 -11.41
C THR A 43 5.94 -8.43 -12.10
N TYR A 44 6.26 -7.35 -11.37
CA TYR A 44 6.52 -6.02 -11.94
C TYR A 44 5.46 -5.70 -13.01
N PHE A 45 5.89 -5.39 -14.23
CA PHE A 45 5.01 -5.14 -15.38
C PHE A 45 4.67 -6.40 -16.19
N ASP A 46 5.30 -7.55 -15.93
CA ASP A 46 5.04 -8.80 -16.66
C ASP A 46 3.95 -9.65 -15.98
N PHE A 47 2.72 -9.13 -16.01
CA PHE A 47 1.54 -9.88 -15.59
C PHE A 47 0.42 -9.88 -16.63
N ASP A 48 -0.37 -10.93 -16.57
CA ASP A 48 -1.64 -11.07 -17.26
C ASP A 48 -2.72 -11.47 -16.23
N ALA A 49 -3.97 -11.59 -16.69
CA ALA A 49 -5.10 -11.90 -15.82
C ALA A 49 -4.94 -13.27 -15.11
N ASP A 50 -4.34 -14.26 -15.78
CA ASP A 50 -4.23 -15.63 -15.27
C ASP A 50 -3.18 -15.71 -14.15
N LYS A 51 -2.02 -15.06 -14.33
CA LYS A 51 -1.00 -14.93 -13.28
C LYS A 51 -1.56 -14.25 -12.04
N LEU A 52 -2.29 -13.14 -12.20
CA LEU A 52 -2.91 -12.41 -11.08
C LEU A 52 -3.97 -13.26 -10.38
N TYR A 53 -4.79 -14.01 -11.13
CA TYR A 53 -5.79 -14.91 -10.58
C TYR A 53 -5.15 -15.98 -9.69
N HIS A 54 -4.08 -16.63 -10.16
CA HIS A 54 -3.39 -17.64 -9.37
C HIS A 54 -2.76 -17.06 -8.09
N ILE A 55 -2.20 -15.85 -8.12
CA ILE A 55 -1.69 -15.18 -6.92
C ILE A 55 -2.84 -14.91 -5.93
N ALA A 56 -4.00 -14.46 -6.41
CA ALA A 56 -5.16 -14.21 -5.56
C ALA A 56 -5.76 -15.50 -4.98
N GLU A 57 -5.77 -16.59 -5.75
CA GLU A 57 -6.21 -17.92 -5.31
C GLU A 57 -5.32 -18.45 -4.19
N GLU A 58 -3.99 -18.39 -4.36
CA GLU A 58 -3.05 -18.81 -3.32
C GLU A 58 -3.11 -17.90 -2.09
N ALA A 59 -3.24 -16.59 -2.26
CA ALA A 59 -3.42 -15.64 -1.17
C ALA A 59 -4.65 -15.98 -0.32
N LYS A 60 -5.76 -16.37 -0.96
CA LYS A 60 -6.96 -16.84 -0.27
C LYS A 60 -6.70 -18.15 0.49
N ASN A 61 -5.96 -19.09 -0.09
CA ASN A 61 -5.65 -20.38 0.53
C ASN A 61 -4.84 -20.23 1.84
N ILE A 62 -3.97 -19.22 1.91
CA ILE A 62 -3.18 -18.93 3.12
C ILE A 62 -3.84 -17.90 4.06
N GLY A 63 -5.06 -17.46 3.74
CA GLY A 63 -5.90 -16.63 4.62
C GLY A 63 -5.65 -15.13 4.57
N LEU A 64 -5.21 -14.58 3.43
CA LEU A 64 -5.12 -13.12 3.26
C LEU A 64 -6.51 -12.51 3.04
N ASP A 65 -6.65 -11.25 3.48
CA ASP A 65 -7.90 -10.50 3.44
C ASP A 65 -8.05 -9.63 2.19
N MET A 66 -6.93 -9.33 1.49
CA MET A 66 -6.91 -8.34 0.41
C MET A 66 -5.83 -8.62 -0.63
N PHE A 67 -6.21 -8.50 -1.90
CA PHE A 67 -5.30 -8.47 -3.05
C PHE A 67 -5.21 -7.06 -3.59
N VAL A 68 -3.99 -6.53 -3.75
CA VAL A 68 -3.72 -5.20 -4.31
C VAL A 68 -3.05 -5.37 -5.66
N LEU A 69 -3.73 -4.87 -6.71
CA LEU A 69 -3.17 -4.74 -8.05
C LEU A 69 -2.33 -3.45 -8.14
N ASP A 70 -1.02 -3.61 -8.30
CA ASP A 70 -0.07 -2.50 -8.44
C ASP A 70 0.08 -2.04 -9.90
N ASP A 71 1.04 -1.16 -10.20
CA ASP A 71 1.25 -0.48 -11.48
C ASP A 71 1.31 -1.45 -12.69
N GLY A 72 0.88 -0.99 -13.86
CA GLY A 72 0.87 -1.76 -15.11
C GLY A 72 -0.51 -2.14 -15.66
N TRP A 73 -1.58 -2.00 -14.87
CA TRP A 73 -2.93 -2.44 -15.27
C TRP A 73 -3.67 -1.49 -16.23
N PHE A 74 -3.13 -0.29 -16.50
CA PHE A 74 -3.78 0.75 -17.29
C PHE A 74 -2.97 1.10 -18.54
N GLY A 75 -3.66 1.45 -19.65
CA GLY A 75 -3.02 1.90 -20.88
C GLY A 75 -2.06 0.86 -21.49
N LYS A 76 -0.94 1.33 -22.05
CA LYS A 76 0.21 0.49 -22.48
C LYS A 76 1.37 0.74 -21.53
N ARG A 77 1.25 0.23 -20.31
CA ARG A 77 2.19 0.49 -19.21
C ARG A 77 3.06 -0.73 -18.97
N ASP A 78 3.95 -0.99 -19.92
CA ASP A 78 4.82 -2.18 -19.90
C ASP A 78 6.19 -1.90 -19.24
N ASN A 79 6.46 -0.64 -18.86
CA ASN A 79 7.67 -0.23 -18.15
C ASN A 79 7.47 1.09 -17.36
N ALA A 80 8.46 1.41 -16.53
CA ALA A 80 8.48 2.61 -15.69
C ALA A 80 8.84 3.90 -16.44
N LEU A 81 9.30 3.82 -17.70
CA LEU A 81 9.69 5.01 -18.45
C LEU A 81 8.44 5.84 -18.79
N LEU A 82 8.56 7.15 -18.65
CA LEU A 82 7.58 8.09 -19.18
C LEU A 82 7.84 8.26 -20.68
N LEU A 83 6.77 8.34 -21.47
CA LEU A 83 6.80 8.69 -22.91
C LEU A 83 7.39 10.09 -23.21
N SER A 84 7.91 10.81 -22.21
CA SER A 84 8.47 12.15 -22.36
C SER A 84 9.94 12.18 -22.83
N ALA A 85 10.53 11.03 -23.20
CA ALA A 85 11.87 11.00 -23.78
C ALA A 85 11.88 11.24 -25.32
N ASP A 86 10.73 11.15 -26.00
CA ASP A 86 10.64 11.23 -27.47
C ASP A 86 10.15 12.58 -28.03
N LEU A 87 10.18 13.67 -27.24
CA LEU A 87 9.81 15.02 -27.70
C LEU A 87 11.01 15.99 -27.86
N VAL A 88 12.21 15.46 -28.05
CA VAL A 88 13.36 16.24 -28.51
C VAL A 88 13.99 15.57 -29.74
N GLN A 89 13.28 15.65 -30.86
CA GLN A 89 13.85 15.73 -32.22
C GLN A 89 13.04 16.71 -33.05
#